data_AF-A0A7J5YAD3-F1
#
_entry.id   AF-A0A7J5YAD3-F1
#
_cell.length_a   1.000
_cell.length_b   1.000
_cell.length_c   1.000
_cell.angle_alpha   90.00
_cell.angle_beta   90.00
_cell.angle_gamma   90.00
#
_symmetry.space_group_name_H-M   'P 1'
#
loop_
_entity.id
_entity.type
_entity.pdbx_description
1 polymer ?
#
loop_
_entity_poly.entity_id
_entity_poly.type
_entity_poly.pdbx_seq_one_letter_code
_entity_poly.pdbx_strand_id
1 'polypeptide(L)'
;MNTFNPYPIYNVVNKKCLNNGPVRGKWFELTPHEAGFTDLGLFINTSHVGSSNYDEGPEGKETERDMTQMQGLVGSVNTALSKMENMKKSLDGAEVPSCISGEEHLQLIDGGLMMNMPFPPFLGEKRDADLLIALDSGSSQTFETLTEARDYAKAMKKPFPEIDDRIFEEKDWPEDCYVFEGKEKEPTIVYIPLFNRHNCKDVEEVQAKMKEFSTFQLPLNQERIEFMLETAKANIRNNKDTLLMEIYKASRRRHKKM
;
A
#
# COMPACT_ATOMS: atom_id res chain seq x y z
N MET A 1 14.04 -18.22 -6.18
CA MET A 1 13.96 -16.88 -5.56
C MET A 1 15.05 -16.77 -4.52
N ASN A 2 15.82 -15.69 -4.53
CA ASN A 2 16.75 -15.39 -3.45
C ASN A 2 15.92 -14.99 -2.21
N THR A 3 15.98 -15.76 -1.13
CA THR A 3 15.12 -15.60 0.06
C THR A 3 15.68 -14.64 1.10
N PHE A 4 16.81 -13.96 0.82
CA PHE A 4 17.42 -13.03 1.77
C PHE A 4 16.67 -11.69 1.90
N ASN A 5 15.88 -11.29 0.90
CA ASN A 5 15.16 -10.03 0.88
C ASN A 5 13.64 -10.24 0.89
N PRO A 6 12.87 -9.40 1.60
CA PRO A 6 11.42 -9.37 1.48
C PRO A 6 10.99 -9.15 0.02
N TYR A 7 9.87 -9.78 -0.36
CA TYR A 7 9.34 -9.68 -1.71
C TYR A 7 8.73 -8.28 -1.96
N PRO A 8 9.26 -7.48 -2.90
CA PRO A 8 8.77 -6.12 -3.11
C PRO A 8 7.43 -6.13 -3.86
N ILE A 9 6.50 -5.32 -3.38
CA ILE A 9 5.15 -5.16 -3.94
C ILE A 9 4.86 -3.68 -4.02
N TYR A 10 4.55 -3.20 -5.22
CA TYR A 10 4.14 -1.83 -5.50
C TYR A 10 2.67 -1.82 -5.89
N ASN A 11 2.00 -0.69 -5.71
CA ASN A 11 0.56 -0.61 -5.90
C ASN A 11 0.17 0.74 -6.50
N VAL A 12 -0.75 0.71 -7.45
CA VAL A 12 -1.31 1.87 -8.15
C VAL A 12 -2.81 1.66 -8.36
N VAL A 13 -3.52 2.69 -8.78
CA VAL A 13 -4.98 2.61 -9.01
C VAL A 13 -5.30 2.93 -10.46
N ASN A 14 -6.19 2.15 -11.08
CA ASN A 14 -6.72 2.53 -12.39
C ASN A 14 -7.72 3.70 -12.25
N LYS A 15 -7.33 4.88 -12.74
CA LYS A 15 -8.10 6.14 -12.71
C LYS A 15 -9.50 6.00 -13.30
N LYS A 16 -9.65 5.18 -14.33
CA LYS A 16 -10.95 4.99 -14.99
C LYS A 16 -11.97 4.28 -14.11
N CYS A 17 -11.53 3.62 -13.03
CA CYS A 17 -12.40 2.91 -12.11
C CYS A 17 -12.70 3.67 -10.81
N LEU A 18 -12.31 4.95 -10.69
CA LEU A 18 -12.50 5.72 -9.46
C LEU A 18 -13.95 5.79 -8.97
N ASN A 19 -14.92 5.77 -9.90
CA ASN A 19 -16.35 5.84 -9.58
C ASN A 19 -17.08 4.50 -9.77
N ASN A 20 -16.35 3.38 -9.93
CA ASN A 20 -16.94 2.09 -10.32
C ASN A 20 -16.93 1.08 -9.18
N GLY A 21 -18.11 0.89 -8.59
CA GLY A 21 -18.37 -0.10 -7.56
C GLY A 21 -18.35 0.48 -6.14
N PRO A 22 -18.29 -0.39 -5.11
CA PRO A 22 -18.44 0.03 -3.72
C PRO A 22 -17.19 0.69 -3.13
N VAL A 23 -16.05 0.62 -3.84
CA VAL A 23 -14.77 1.20 -3.43
C VAL A 23 -14.25 2.13 -4.51
N ARG A 24 -13.48 3.15 -4.10
CA ARG A 24 -12.83 4.07 -5.04
C ARG A 24 -11.69 3.35 -5.76
N GLY A 25 -11.81 3.23 -7.07
CA GLY A 25 -10.75 2.69 -7.92
C GLY A 25 -10.68 1.15 -7.95
N LYS A 26 -9.83 0.66 -8.83
CA LYS A 26 -9.39 -0.75 -8.86
C LYS A 26 -7.89 -0.78 -8.70
N TRP A 27 -7.44 -1.47 -7.66
CA TRP A 27 -6.02 -1.57 -7.31
C TRP A 27 -5.29 -2.49 -8.27
N PHE A 28 -4.15 -2.02 -8.75
CA PHE A 28 -3.27 -2.71 -9.66
C PHE A 28 -1.90 -2.87 -9.00
N GLU A 29 -1.57 -4.12 -8.72
CA GLU A 29 -0.36 -4.54 -8.05
C GLU A 29 0.75 -4.79 -9.07
N LEU A 30 1.97 -4.40 -8.73
CA LEU A 30 3.18 -4.61 -9.51
C LEU A 30 4.21 -5.32 -8.63
N THR A 31 4.70 -6.48 -9.08
CA THR A 31 5.75 -7.24 -8.41
C THR A 31 6.81 -7.66 -9.43
N PRO A 32 7.98 -8.18 -9.03
CA PRO A 32 8.98 -8.64 -10.00
C PRO A 32 8.52 -9.78 -10.92
N HIS A 33 7.45 -10.52 -10.58
CA HIS A 33 7.03 -11.71 -11.34
C HIS A 33 5.66 -11.56 -11.99
N GLU A 34 4.74 -10.87 -11.32
CA GLU A 34 3.38 -10.66 -11.82
C GLU A 34 2.87 -9.25 -11.53
N ALA A 35 1.95 -8.81 -12.38
CA ALA A 35 1.26 -7.53 -12.26
C ALA A 35 -0.21 -7.69 -12.64
N GLY A 36 -1.11 -7.00 -11.96
CA GLY A 36 -2.52 -7.24 -12.16
C GLY A 36 -3.47 -6.61 -11.14
N PHE A 37 -4.76 -6.82 -11.36
CA PHE A 37 -5.82 -6.29 -10.50
C PHE A 37 -6.07 -7.19 -9.29
N THR A 38 -5.64 -6.75 -8.11
CA THR A 38 -5.74 -7.51 -6.85
C THR A 38 -7.18 -7.91 -6.53
N ASP A 39 -8.13 -6.99 -6.75
CA ASP A 39 -9.55 -7.21 -6.46
C ASP A 39 -10.22 -8.23 -7.38
N LEU A 40 -9.67 -8.43 -8.58
CA LEU A 40 -10.23 -9.29 -9.61
C LEU A 40 -9.50 -10.64 -9.70
N GLY A 41 -8.34 -10.78 -9.05
CA GLY A 41 -7.50 -11.97 -9.17
C GLY A 41 -6.89 -12.13 -10.57
N LEU A 42 -6.79 -11.05 -11.35
CA LEU A 42 -6.32 -11.08 -12.73
C LEU A 42 -4.90 -10.58 -12.82
N PHE A 43 -3.97 -11.45 -13.20
CA PHE A 43 -2.53 -11.17 -13.24
C PHE A 43 -1.91 -11.65 -14.56
N ILE A 44 -0.90 -10.92 -15.02
CA ILE A 44 0.01 -11.30 -16.10
C ILE A 44 1.44 -11.31 -15.58
N ASN A 45 2.35 -11.94 -16.32
CA ASN A 45 3.78 -11.82 -16.03
C ASN A 45 4.22 -10.34 -16.15
N THR A 46 5.03 -9.85 -15.21
CA THR A 46 5.46 -8.45 -15.21
C THR A 46 6.20 -8.05 -16.49
N SER A 47 6.92 -8.96 -17.15
CA SER A 47 7.57 -8.68 -18.43
C SER A 47 6.61 -8.41 -19.60
N HIS A 48 5.30 -8.63 -19.41
CA HIS A 48 4.26 -8.37 -20.40
C HIS A 48 3.48 -7.08 -20.12
N VAL A 49 3.79 -6.41 -19.00
CA VAL A 49 3.17 -5.15 -18.59
C VAL A 49 3.48 -4.07 -19.63
N GLY A 50 2.43 -3.56 -20.27
CA GLY A 50 2.53 -2.51 -21.27
C GLY A 50 2.70 -3.01 -22.70
N SER A 51 2.83 -4.32 -22.94
CA SER A 51 2.83 -4.88 -24.29
C SER A 51 1.42 -5.21 -24.77
N SER A 52 1.13 -5.01 -26.05
CA SER A 52 -0.10 -5.44 -26.71
C SER A 52 -0.05 -6.90 -27.20
N ASN A 53 1.14 -7.50 -27.31
CA ASN A 53 1.41 -8.76 -28.06
C ASN A 53 2.26 -9.80 -27.30
N TYR A 54 1.91 -10.12 -26.05
CA TYR A 54 2.69 -11.06 -25.23
C TYR A 54 2.60 -12.56 -25.60
N ASP A 55 1.78 -12.96 -26.57
CA ASP A 55 1.75 -14.32 -27.14
C ASP A 55 2.58 -14.46 -28.42
N GLU A 56 2.98 -13.34 -29.03
CA GLU A 56 3.95 -13.33 -30.11
C GLU A 56 5.33 -13.51 -29.46
N GLY A 57 6.23 -14.24 -30.12
CA GLY A 57 7.56 -14.53 -29.58
C GLY A 57 8.37 -13.27 -29.21
N PRO A 58 9.65 -13.40 -28.84
CA PRO A 58 10.48 -12.27 -28.38
C PRO A 58 10.54 -11.05 -29.32
N GLU A 59 10.12 -11.18 -30.59
CA GLU A 59 10.08 -10.12 -31.61
C GLU A 59 8.90 -9.13 -31.45
N GLY A 60 7.87 -9.44 -30.66
CA GLY A 60 6.71 -8.56 -30.37
C GLY A 60 6.72 -7.92 -28.97
N LYS A 61 7.76 -8.19 -28.16
CA LYS A 61 7.86 -7.67 -26.79
C LYS A 61 8.29 -6.21 -26.82
N GLU A 62 7.43 -5.33 -26.32
CA GLU A 62 7.87 -4.00 -25.93
C GLU A 62 8.93 -4.13 -24.83
N THR A 63 9.95 -3.28 -24.88
CA THR A 63 11.02 -3.28 -23.89
C THR A 63 10.43 -3.11 -22.50
N GLU A 64 10.80 -4.01 -21.58
CA GLU A 64 10.44 -3.89 -20.16
C GLU A 64 10.80 -2.49 -19.65
N ARG A 65 9.85 -1.85 -18.98
CA ARG A 65 10.04 -0.50 -18.45
C ARG A 65 11.13 -0.50 -17.39
N ASP A 66 12.01 0.50 -17.44
CA ASP A 66 13.01 0.68 -16.40
C ASP A 66 12.35 1.01 -15.04
N MET A 67 13.04 0.67 -13.95
CA MET A 67 12.61 0.98 -12.59
C MET A 67 12.32 2.47 -12.38
N THR A 68 13.03 3.38 -13.05
CA THR A 68 12.76 4.82 -12.97
C THR A 68 11.38 5.17 -13.52
N GLN A 69 10.96 4.51 -14.61
CA GLN A 69 9.63 4.70 -15.20
C GLN A 69 8.54 4.11 -14.32
N MET A 70 8.79 2.96 -13.69
CA MET A 70 7.86 2.37 -12.72
C MET A 70 7.74 3.21 -11.45
N GLN A 71 8.84 3.75 -10.92
CA GLN A 71 8.82 4.70 -9.81
C GLN A 71 8.04 5.96 -10.17
N GLY A 72 8.24 6.46 -11.40
CA GLY A 72 7.44 7.54 -11.96
C GLY A 72 5.95 7.19 -11.98
N LEU A 73 5.57 5.97 -12.33
CA LEU A 73 4.17 5.53 -12.31
C LEU A 73 3.59 5.51 -10.90
N VAL A 74 4.31 4.91 -9.95
CA VAL A 74 3.86 4.68 -8.57
C VAL A 74 3.76 6.00 -7.79
N GLY A 75 4.63 6.97 -8.08
CA GLY A 75 4.64 8.28 -7.41
C GLY A 75 4.05 9.45 -8.23
N SER A 76 3.43 9.19 -9.39
CA SER A 76 2.88 10.25 -10.24
C SER A 76 1.40 10.49 -10.03
N VAL A 77 1.09 11.75 -9.75
CA VAL A 77 -0.25 12.33 -9.80
C VAL A 77 -0.68 12.71 -11.23
N ASN A 78 0.27 12.75 -12.17
CA ASN A 78 0.09 13.24 -13.53
C ASN A 78 -0.12 12.10 -14.54
N THR A 79 -1.18 12.20 -15.33
CA THR A 79 -1.70 11.12 -16.18
C THR A 79 -1.02 10.94 -17.54
N ALA A 80 -0.03 11.78 -17.89
CA ALA A 80 0.66 11.65 -19.16
C ALA A 80 1.59 10.42 -19.20
N LEU A 81 2.20 10.07 -18.06
CA LEU A 81 3.08 8.90 -17.90
C LEU A 81 2.32 7.62 -17.47
N SER A 82 1.02 7.73 -17.18
CA SER A 82 0.21 6.67 -16.58
C SER A 82 -0.44 5.71 -17.58
N LYS A 83 -0.27 5.94 -18.89
CA LYS A 83 -0.90 5.09 -19.91
C LYS A 83 -0.10 3.81 -20.10
N MET A 84 -0.81 2.70 -20.05
CA MET A 84 -0.24 1.37 -20.22
C MET A 84 -1.20 0.55 -21.07
N GLU A 85 -0.68 -0.26 -22.01
CA GLU A 85 -1.53 -1.20 -22.75
C GLU A 85 -2.35 -2.06 -21.79
N ASN A 86 -3.62 -2.26 -22.14
CA ASN A 86 -4.50 -3.04 -21.32
C ASN A 86 -4.26 -4.54 -21.54
N MET A 87 -4.44 -5.32 -20.47
CA MET A 87 -4.28 -6.77 -20.45
C MET A 87 -5.48 -7.52 -21.06
N LYS A 88 -6.13 -6.96 -22.10
CA LYS A 88 -7.42 -7.43 -22.64
C LYS A 88 -7.45 -8.91 -22.96
N LYS A 89 -6.38 -9.47 -23.54
CA LYS A 89 -6.27 -10.90 -23.87
C LYS A 89 -6.41 -11.78 -22.63
N SER A 90 -5.93 -11.31 -21.47
CA SER A 90 -6.08 -12.01 -20.18
C SER A 90 -7.42 -11.75 -19.48
N LEU A 91 -8.28 -10.88 -20.04
CA LEU A 91 -9.62 -10.58 -19.50
C LEU A 91 -10.71 -11.47 -20.12
N ASP A 92 -10.41 -12.24 -21.17
CA ASP A 92 -11.40 -13.06 -21.88
C ASP A 92 -12.03 -14.10 -20.94
N GLY A 93 -13.36 -14.03 -20.79
CA GLY A 93 -14.14 -14.91 -19.93
C GLY A 93 -14.20 -14.51 -18.45
N ALA A 94 -13.51 -13.44 -18.03
CA ALA A 94 -13.60 -12.91 -16.67
C ALA A 94 -14.71 -11.86 -16.53
N GLU A 95 -15.39 -11.83 -15.39
CA GLU A 95 -16.33 -10.73 -15.05
C GLU A 95 -15.54 -9.47 -14.68
N VAL A 96 -15.28 -8.64 -15.69
CA VAL A 96 -14.43 -7.44 -15.54
C VAL A 96 -15.26 -6.16 -15.74
N PRO A 97 -15.15 -5.17 -14.83
CA PRO A 97 -15.84 -3.89 -14.98
C PRO A 97 -15.51 -3.19 -16.30
N SER A 98 -16.47 -2.47 -16.86
CA SER A 98 -16.34 -1.76 -18.14
C SER A 98 -15.22 -0.71 -18.15
N CYS A 99 -14.86 -0.15 -17.00
CA CYS A 99 -13.72 0.76 -16.86
C CYS A 99 -12.34 0.11 -17.04
N ILE A 100 -12.30 -1.21 -17.14
CA ILE A 100 -11.12 -1.98 -17.49
C ILE A 100 -11.35 -2.59 -18.87
N SER A 101 -12.40 -3.40 -19.06
CA SER A 101 -12.61 -4.13 -20.33
C SER A 101 -12.87 -3.21 -21.54
N GLY A 102 -13.47 -2.05 -21.32
CA GLY A 102 -13.77 -1.07 -22.39
C GLY A 102 -12.61 -0.17 -22.80
N GLU A 103 -11.51 -0.12 -22.04
CA GLU A 103 -10.40 0.79 -22.31
C GLU A 103 -9.29 0.08 -23.09
N GLU A 104 -8.74 0.69 -24.15
CA GLU A 104 -7.53 0.15 -24.82
C GLU A 104 -6.29 0.25 -23.93
N HIS A 105 -6.21 1.30 -23.12
CA HIS A 105 -5.08 1.57 -22.25
C HIS A 105 -5.57 1.79 -20.81
N LEU A 106 -4.89 1.16 -19.86
CA LEU A 106 -5.04 1.46 -18.43
C LEU A 106 -4.45 2.84 -18.12
N GLN A 107 -5.05 3.54 -17.15
CA GLN A 107 -4.55 4.83 -16.65
C GLN A 107 -4.20 4.66 -15.17
N LEU A 108 -2.96 4.27 -14.89
CA LEU A 108 -2.50 3.91 -13.55
C LEU A 108 -1.92 5.13 -12.82
N ILE A 109 -2.57 5.55 -11.73
CA ILE A 109 -2.18 6.71 -10.93
C ILE A 109 -1.69 6.27 -9.55
N ASP A 110 -0.94 7.15 -8.88
CA ASP A 110 -0.48 6.98 -7.51
C ASP A 110 -1.63 6.54 -6.57
N GLY A 111 -1.38 5.45 -5.83
CA GLY A 111 -2.31 4.89 -4.87
C GLY A 111 -2.58 5.80 -3.68
N GLY A 112 -1.64 6.69 -3.33
CA GLY A 112 -1.77 7.68 -2.25
C GLY A 112 -2.88 8.69 -2.48
N LEU A 113 -3.42 8.80 -3.71
CA LEU A 113 -4.64 9.56 -3.97
C LEU A 113 -5.90 8.90 -3.41
N MET A 114 -5.87 7.58 -3.17
CA MET A 114 -7.01 6.80 -2.66
C MET A 114 -6.81 6.29 -1.24
N MET A 115 -5.62 5.77 -0.95
CA MET A 115 -5.24 5.26 0.37
C MET A 115 -3.73 5.35 0.48
N ASN A 116 -3.25 6.10 1.47
CA ASN A 116 -1.84 6.45 1.57
C ASN A 116 -0.93 5.31 2.06
N MET A 117 -1.50 4.14 2.36
CA MET A 117 -0.77 2.90 2.65
C MET A 117 -1.34 1.76 1.81
N PRO A 118 -0.48 0.88 1.26
CA PRO A 118 -0.91 -0.16 0.33
C PRO A 118 -1.46 -1.38 1.07
N PHE A 119 -2.56 -1.27 1.80
CA PHE A 119 -3.24 -2.44 2.41
C PHE A 119 -3.80 -3.47 1.39
N PRO A 120 -4.42 -3.07 0.26
CA PRO A 120 -5.13 -4.00 -0.62
C PRO A 120 -4.36 -5.27 -1.05
N PRO A 121 -3.07 -5.20 -1.44
CA PRO A 121 -2.28 -6.39 -1.80
C PRO A 121 -2.12 -7.42 -0.67
N PHE A 122 -2.24 -7.00 0.58
CA PHE A 122 -1.98 -7.84 1.75
C PHE A 122 -3.25 -8.36 2.42
N LEU A 123 -4.43 -7.89 2.01
CA LEU A 123 -5.71 -8.32 2.58
C LEU A 123 -6.29 -9.52 1.80
N GLY A 124 -6.39 -10.67 2.47
CA GLY A 124 -7.04 -11.88 1.98
C GLY A 124 -6.09 -13.04 1.68
N GLU A 125 -6.63 -14.08 1.05
CA GLU A 125 -6.03 -15.43 1.04
C GLU A 125 -4.82 -15.58 0.11
N LYS A 126 -4.62 -14.69 -0.88
CA LYS A 126 -3.47 -14.76 -1.83
C LYS A 126 -2.13 -14.74 -1.09
N ARG A 127 -2.01 -13.89 -0.07
CA ARG A 127 -0.80 -13.77 0.76
C ARG A 127 -1.01 -14.29 2.18
N ASP A 128 -2.26 -14.34 2.64
CA ASP A 128 -2.65 -14.84 3.95
C ASP A 128 -1.76 -14.27 5.07
N ALA A 129 -1.58 -12.95 5.06
CA ALA A 129 -0.66 -12.27 5.97
C ALA A 129 -1.15 -12.38 7.42
N ASP A 130 -0.28 -12.82 8.34
CA ASP A 130 -0.61 -12.88 9.77
C ASP A 130 -0.35 -11.55 10.51
N LEU A 131 0.64 -10.79 10.08
CA LEU A 131 1.09 -9.56 10.73
C LEU A 131 1.46 -8.52 9.68
N LEU A 132 0.93 -7.31 9.83
CA LEU A 132 1.30 -6.13 9.05
C LEU A 132 1.94 -5.09 9.96
N ILE A 133 3.15 -4.66 9.65
CA ILE A 133 3.81 -3.53 10.32
C ILE A 133 3.64 -2.32 9.42
N ALA A 134 2.68 -1.45 9.77
CA ALA A 134 2.30 -0.25 9.04
C ALA A 134 3.05 0.97 9.60
N LEU A 135 3.97 1.51 8.80
CA LEU A 135 4.73 2.71 9.14
C LEU A 135 4.06 3.91 8.48
N ASP A 136 3.40 4.75 9.26
CA ASP A 136 2.64 5.87 8.71
C ASP A 136 3.48 7.14 8.65
N SER A 137 3.82 7.52 7.42
CA SER A 137 4.44 8.79 7.06
C SER A 137 3.51 9.67 6.22
N GLY A 138 2.20 9.44 6.30
CA GLY A 138 1.22 10.21 5.57
C GLY A 138 1.12 11.65 6.02
N SER A 139 0.72 12.52 5.09
CA SER A 139 0.47 13.95 5.36
C SER A 139 -0.95 14.22 5.87
N SER A 140 -1.79 13.19 5.94
CA SER A 140 -3.16 13.20 6.45
C SER A 140 -3.20 13.16 7.98
N GLN A 141 -4.40 13.30 8.55
CA GLN A 141 -4.58 13.09 9.98
C GLN A 141 -4.26 11.63 10.35
N THR A 142 -3.63 11.41 11.51
CA THR A 142 -3.33 10.05 11.99
C THR A 142 -4.61 9.21 12.01
N PHE A 143 -4.47 7.94 11.61
CA PHE A 143 -5.55 6.96 11.43
C PHE A 143 -6.52 7.18 10.25
N GLU A 144 -6.38 8.27 9.47
CA GLU A 144 -7.22 8.47 8.27
C GLU A 144 -7.07 7.30 7.29
N THR A 145 -5.82 6.94 6.97
CA THR A 145 -5.51 5.81 6.08
C THR A 145 -6.00 4.46 6.65
N LEU A 146 -5.97 4.27 7.97
CA LEU A 146 -6.50 3.05 8.61
C LEU A 146 -8.02 2.98 8.50
N THR A 147 -8.71 4.12 8.57
CA THR A 147 -10.15 4.22 8.36
C THR A 147 -10.51 3.87 6.92
N GLU A 148 -9.77 4.41 5.95
CA GLU A 148 -9.93 4.07 4.53
C GLU A 148 -9.69 2.58 4.28
N ALA A 149 -8.67 1.99 4.91
CA ALA A 149 -8.37 0.57 4.81
C ALA A 149 -9.48 -0.32 5.39
N ARG A 150 -10.02 0.06 6.56
CA ARG A 150 -11.17 -0.60 7.19
C ARG A 150 -12.39 -0.59 6.28
N ASP A 151 -12.71 0.56 5.72
CA ASP A 151 -13.89 0.75 4.87
C ASP A 151 -13.74 0.00 3.53
N TYR A 152 -12.56 0.06 2.92
CA TYR A 152 -12.22 -0.75 1.75
C TYR A 152 -12.34 -2.25 2.04
N ALA A 153 -11.78 -2.73 3.15
CA ALA A 153 -11.84 -4.15 3.52
C ALA A 153 -13.29 -4.61 3.72
N LYS A 154 -14.11 -3.81 4.40
CA LYS A 154 -15.55 -4.08 4.60
C LYS A 154 -16.29 -4.16 3.27
N ALA A 155 -16.08 -3.20 2.37
CA ALA A 155 -16.72 -3.16 1.06
C ALA A 155 -16.30 -4.34 0.16
N MET A 156 -15.04 -4.76 0.25
CA MET A 156 -14.48 -5.88 -0.51
C MET A 156 -14.60 -7.24 0.19
N LYS A 157 -15.25 -7.28 1.37
CA LYS A 157 -15.41 -8.48 2.23
C LYS A 157 -14.06 -9.15 2.54
N LYS A 158 -13.03 -8.36 2.77
CA LYS A 158 -11.69 -8.80 3.17
C LYS A 158 -11.57 -8.84 4.69
N PRO A 159 -10.80 -9.78 5.26
CA PRO A 159 -10.57 -9.82 6.69
C PRO A 159 -9.71 -8.62 7.11
N PHE A 160 -10.15 -7.90 8.13
CA PHE A 160 -9.47 -6.73 8.68
C PHE A 160 -9.79 -6.62 10.18
N PRO A 161 -8.82 -6.32 11.06
CA PRO A 161 -9.06 -6.28 12.50
C PRO A 161 -10.08 -5.20 12.88
N GLU A 162 -10.81 -5.45 13.96
CA GLU A 162 -11.67 -4.43 14.56
C GLU A 162 -10.82 -3.25 15.06
N ILE A 163 -11.26 -2.03 14.73
CA ILE A 163 -10.66 -0.79 15.22
C ILE A 163 -11.66 -0.14 16.16
N ASP A 164 -11.24 0.07 17.41
CA ASP A 164 -12.00 0.82 18.39
C ASP A 164 -11.95 2.32 18.07
N ASP A 165 -13.10 2.95 17.85
CA ASP A 165 -13.17 4.36 17.47
C ASP A 165 -12.60 5.32 18.55
N ARG A 166 -12.39 4.85 19.79
CA ARG A 166 -11.73 5.65 20.85
C ARG A 166 -10.31 6.07 20.49
N ILE A 167 -9.61 5.34 19.61
CA ILE A 167 -8.26 5.74 19.17
C ILE A 167 -8.26 7.11 18.49
N PHE A 168 -9.39 7.53 17.90
CA PHE A 168 -9.48 8.81 17.22
C PHE A 168 -9.45 10.00 18.19
N GLU A 169 -9.59 9.78 19.49
CA GLU A 169 -9.34 10.80 20.51
C GLU A 169 -7.85 11.20 20.57
N GLU A 170 -6.95 10.32 20.10
CA GLU A 170 -5.50 10.53 20.15
C GLU A 170 -4.91 11.03 18.81
N LYS A 171 -5.75 11.23 17.79
CA LYS A 171 -5.31 11.50 16.40
C LYS A 171 -4.41 12.73 16.21
N ASP A 172 -4.50 13.72 17.09
CA ASP A 172 -3.75 14.99 16.97
C ASP A 172 -2.41 14.95 17.73
N TRP A 173 -2.25 13.99 18.64
CA TRP A 173 -1.02 13.72 19.36
C TRP A 173 -0.99 12.22 19.69
N PRO A 174 -0.63 11.36 18.73
CA PRO A 174 -0.77 9.92 18.87
C PRO A 174 0.39 9.31 19.65
N GLU A 175 0.16 8.18 20.31
CA GLU A 175 1.21 7.30 20.83
C GLU A 175 2.13 6.82 19.70
N ASP A 176 3.31 6.31 20.07
CA ASP A 176 4.33 5.90 19.12
C ASP A 176 4.06 4.53 18.48
N CYS A 177 3.10 3.75 19.00
CA CYS A 177 2.73 2.45 18.47
C CYS A 177 1.33 2.00 18.92
N TYR A 178 0.60 1.40 17.99
CA TYR A 178 -0.72 0.81 18.21
C TYR A 178 -0.75 -0.63 17.69
N VAL A 179 -1.43 -1.53 18.41
CA VAL A 179 -1.64 -2.91 17.99
C VAL A 179 -3.13 -3.18 17.82
N PHE A 180 -3.55 -3.48 16.59
CA PHE A 180 -4.90 -3.91 16.26
C PHE A 180 -4.89 -5.43 16.07
N GLU A 181 -5.32 -6.16 17.10
CA GLU A 181 -5.25 -7.62 17.11
C GLU A 181 -6.23 -8.25 16.11
N GLY A 182 -5.70 -9.03 15.18
CA GLY A 182 -6.50 -9.86 14.28
C GLY A 182 -6.91 -11.17 14.95
N LYS A 183 -8.17 -11.59 14.77
CA LYS A 183 -8.73 -12.78 15.44
C LYS A 183 -8.43 -14.07 14.67
N GLU A 184 -9.11 -14.28 13.54
CA GLU A 184 -9.03 -15.53 12.77
C GLU A 184 -8.24 -15.37 11.47
N LYS A 185 -8.91 -14.91 10.41
CA LYS A 185 -8.33 -14.63 9.09
C LYS A 185 -7.73 -13.23 8.97
N GLU A 186 -7.94 -12.40 9.98
CA GLU A 186 -7.49 -11.01 10.02
C GLU A 186 -6.00 -10.96 10.36
N PRO A 187 -5.22 -10.15 9.62
CA PRO A 187 -3.88 -9.83 10.08
C PRO A 187 -3.95 -9.02 11.37
N THR A 188 -3.00 -9.24 12.28
CA THR A 188 -2.70 -8.23 13.31
C THR A 188 -2.01 -7.05 12.62
N ILE A 189 -2.37 -5.82 12.95
CA ILE A 189 -1.72 -4.62 12.43
C ILE A 189 -0.98 -3.93 13.58
N VAL A 190 0.34 -3.77 13.43
CA VAL A 190 1.14 -2.87 14.25
C VAL A 190 1.30 -1.57 13.48
N TYR A 191 0.73 -0.48 13.99
CA TYR A 191 0.72 0.82 13.34
C TYR A 191 1.60 1.81 14.10
N ILE A 192 2.54 2.44 13.39
CA ILE A 192 3.57 3.31 13.97
C ILE A 192 3.50 4.66 13.26
N PRO A 193 2.94 5.71 13.89
CA PRO A 193 2.97 7.07 13.38
C PRO A 193 4.39 7.64 13.38
N LEU A 194 4.76 8.37 12.33
CA LEU A 194 6.07 9.01 12.26
C LEU A 194 6.27 10.06 13.36
N PHE A 195 5.34 11.01 13.51
CA PHE A 195 5.34 12.00 14.58
C PHE A 195 4.34 11.60 15.67
N ASN A 196 4.78 11.57 16.92
CA ASN A 196 4.05 10.96 18.04
C ASN A 196 4.50 11.56 19.39
N ARG A 197 3.85 11.17 20.49
CA ARG A 197 4.15 11.69 21.85
C ARG A 197 5.57 11.46 22.33
N HIS A 198 6.29 10.49 21.76
CA HIS A 198 7.66 10.22 22.14
C HIS A 198 8.64 11.21 21.52
N ASN A 199 8.36 11.68 20.30
CA ASN A 199 9.24 12.59 19.57
C ASN A 199 8.67 14.01 19.43
N CYS A 200 7.44 14.27 19.86
CA CYS A 200 6.79 15.59 19.91
C CYS A 200 6.19 15.83 21.31
N LYS A 201 6.42 17.01 21.88
CA LYS A 201 6.00 17.37 23.24
C LYS A 201 4.50 17.57 23.40
N ASP A 202 3.84 18.00 22.34
CA ASP A 202 2.43 18.38 22.33
C ASP A 202 1.85 18.31 20.90
N VAL A 203 0.56 18.63 20.79
CA VAL A 203 -0.19 18.70 19.53
C VAL A 203 0.45 19.74 18.59
N GLU A 204 0.85 20.89 19.11
CA GLU A 204 1.42 21.98 18.35
C GLU A 204 2.74 21.57 17.66
N GLU A 205 3.60 20.82 18.35
CA GLU A 205 4.83 20.30 17.77
C GLU A 205 4.58 19.25 16.68
N VAL A 206 3.58 18.37 16.84
CA VAL A 206 3.15 17.44 15.78
C VAL A 206 2.74 18.23 14.53
N GLN A 207 1.86 19.22 14.69
CA GLN A 207 1.37 20.03 13.57
C GLN A 207 2.51 20.84 12.92
N ALA A 208 3.45 21.37 13.71
CA ALA A 208 4.61 22.08 13.20
C ALA A 208 5.50 21.18 12.33
N LYS A 209 5.80 19.95 12.80
CA LYS A 209 6.60 18.98 12.03
C LYS A 209 5.87 18.48 10.79
N MET A 210 4.58 18.19 10.88
CA MET A 210 3.76 17.82 9.71
C MET A 210 3.79 18.91 8.63
N LYS A 211 3.73 20.19 9.03
CA LYS A 211 3.86 21.32 8.11
C LYS A 211 5.27 21.45 7.54
N GLU A 212 6.29 21.34 8.39
CA GLU A 212 7.69 21.41 7.98
C GLU A 212 8.03 20.31 6.96
N PHE A 213 7.66 19.07 7.24
CA PHE A 213 7.93 17.89 6.42
C PHE A 213 6.80 17.54 5.44
N SER A 214 6.02 18.55 5.02
CA SER A 214 4.91 18.36 4.09
C SER A 214 5.35 17.78 2.74
N THR A 215 4.45 17.04 2.08
CA THR A 215 4.74 16.33 0.81
C THR A 215 5.14 17.26 -0.35
N PHE A 216 4.48 18.42 -0.46
CA PHE A 216 4.69 19.35 -1.57
C PHE A 216 5.69 20.45 -1.21
N GLN A 217 6.97 20.09 -1.21
CA GLN A 217 8.07 21.00 -0.88
C GLN A 217 9.26 20.84 -1.83
N LEU A 218 10.23 21.76 -1.71
CA LEU A 218 11.53 21.61 -2.36
C LEU A 218 12.31 20.43 -1.75
N PRO A 219 13.30 19.87 -2.47
CA PRO A 219 14.13 18.79 -1.96
C PRO A 219 14.68 19.07 -0.56
N LEU A 220 14.61 18.06 0.31
CA LEU A 220 15.16 18.15 1.66
C LEU A 220 16.69 18.31 1.59
N ASN A 221 17.24 19.13 2.50
CA ASN A 221 18.68 19.18 2.72
C ASN A 221 19.13 17.99 3.59
N GLN A 222 20.44 17.79 3.71
CA GLN A 222 21.02 16.65 4.42
C GLN A 222 20.55 16.58 5.90
N GLU A 223 20.52 17.70 6.61
CA GLU A 223 20.10 17.78 8.01
C GLU A 223 18.65 17.31 8.19
N ARG A 224 17.75 17.75 7.30
CA ARG A 224 16.33 17.37 7.33
C ARG A 224 16.13 15.89 6.95
N ILE A 225 16.93 15.36 6.04
CA ILE A 225 16.95 13.93 5.71
C ILE A 225 17.39 13.11 6.92
N GLU A 226 18.48 13.51 7.59
CA GLU A 226 19.00 12.84 8.78
C GLU A 226 18.02 12.87 9.94
N PHE A 227 17.35 14.01 10.15
CA PHE A 227 16.30 14.15 11.15
C PHE A 227 15.16 13.14 10.93
N MET A 228 14.64 13.05 9.71
CA MET A 228 13.55 12.12 9.37
C MET A 228 14.00 10.66 9.51
N LEU A 229 15.22 10.35 9.06
CA LEU A 229 15.79 9.02 9.14
C LEU A 229 15.99 8.57 10.60
N GLU A 230 16.57 9.41 11.45
CA GLU A 230 16.76 9.08 12.86
C GLU A 230 15.45 9.03 13.63
N THR A 231 14.47 9.88 13.30
CA THR A 231 13.11 9.80 13.85
C THR A 231 12.47 8.45 13.53
N ALA A 232 12.48 8.03 12.26
CA ALA A 232 11.93 6.74 11.85
C ALA A 232 12.66 5.56 12.51
N LYS A 233 13.99 5.60 12.60
CA LYS A 233 14.78 4.57 13.30
C LYS A 233 14.46 4.52 14.80
N ALA A 234 14.31 5.67 15.44
CA ALA A 234 13.96 5.76 16.86
C ALA A 234 12.59 5.12 17.13
N ASN A 235 11.58 5.42 16.31
CA ASN A 235 10.25 4.81 16.45
C ASN A 235 10.32 3.26 16.40
N ILE A 236 11.13 2.68 15.50
CA ILE A 236 11.34 1.22 15.46
C ILE A 236 12.09 0.70 16.69
N ARG A 237 13.15 1.40 17.12
CA ARG A 237 13.97 0.99 18.28
C ARG A 237 13.14 1.01 19.58
N ASN A 238 12.36 2.06 19.77
CA ASN A 238 11.52 2.25 20.95
C ASN A 238 10.44 1.17 21.05
N ASN A 239 9.90 0.74 19.91
CA ASN A 239 8.83 -0.24 19.83
C ASN A 239 9.29 -1.67 19.57
N LYS A 240 10.59 -1.95 19.74
CA LYS A 240 11.21 -3.25 19.46
C LYS A 240 10.51 -4.39 20.22
N ASP A 241 10.19 -4.20 21.49
CA ASP A 241 9.61 -5.26 22.31
C ASP A 241 8.19 -5.59 21.87
N THR A 242 7.37 -4.59 21.55
CA THR A 242 6.04 -4.76 20.96
C THR A 242 6.13 -5.48 19.62
N LEU A 243 7.03 -5.05 18.73
CA LEU A 243 7.25 -5.69 17.43
C LEU A 243 7.63 -7.17 17.58
N LEU A 244 8.58 -7.50 18.46
CA LEU A 244 9.00 -8.88 18.72
C LEU A 244 7.86 -9.71 19.32
N MET A 245 7.07 -9.13 20.23
CA MET A 245 5.90 -9.78 20.82
C MET A 245 4.87 -10.14 19.75
N GLU A 246 4.52 -9.22 18.87
CA GLU A 246 3.51 -9.44 17.83
C GLU A 246 4.01 -10.40 16.75
N ILE A 247 5.29 -10.36 16.39
CA ILE A 247 5.92 -11.37 15.51
C ILE A 247 5.81 -12.76 16.14
N TYR A 248 6.10 -12.88 17.44
CA TYR A 248 6.01 -14.15 18.16
C TYR A 248 4.56 -14.67 18.23
N LYS A 249 3.60 -13.80 18.55
CA LYS A 249 2.16 -14.14 18.55
C LYS A 249 1.70 -14.62 17.17
N ALA A 250 2.05 -13.89 16.11
CA ALA A 250 1.70 -14.25 14.73
C ALA A 250 2.27 -15.62 14.32
N SER A 251 3.55 -15.87 14.61
CA SER A 251 4.20 -17.16 14.35
C SER A 251 3.52 -18.32 15.10
N ARG A 252 3.13 -18.12 16.37
CA ARG A 252 2.39 -19.12 17.15
C ARG A 252 0.99 -19.36 16.63
N ARG A 253 0.28 -18.31 16.21
CA ARG A 253 -1.06 -18.43 15.64
C ARG A 253 -1.01 -19.24 14.34
N ARG A 254 -0.03 -18.98 13.47
CA ARG A 254 0.20 -19.77 12.24
C ARG A 254 0.47 -21.24 12.55
N HIS A 255 1.36 -21.54 13.49
CA HIS A 255 1.68 -22.92 13.88
C HIS A 255 0.47 -23.71 14.39
N LYS A 256 -0.52 -23.05 15.01
CA LYS A 256 -1.76 -23.70 15.46
C LYS A 256 -2.78 -23.96 14.34
N LYS A 257 -2.67 -23.24 13.22
CA LYS A 257 -3.54 -23.40 12.04
C LYS A 257 -3.07 -24.52 11.11
N MET A 258 -1.78 -24.88 11.19
CA MET A 258 -1.15 -25.98 10.43
C MET A 258 -1.36 -27.31 11.15
#